data_AF-A0A1F9SE93-F1
#
_entry.id   AF-A0A1F9SE93-F1
#
_cell.length_a   1.000
_cell.length_b   1.000
_cell.length_c   1.000
_cell.angle_alpha   90.00
_cell.angle_beta   90.00
_cell.angle_gamma   90.00
#
_symmetry.space_group_name_H-M   'P 1'
#
loop_
_entity.id
_entity.type
_entity.pdbx_description
1 polymer ?
#
loop_
_entity_poly.entity_id
_entity_poly.type
_entity_poly.pdbx_seq_one_letter_code
_entity_poly.pdbx_strand_id
1 'polypeptide(L)'
;MKRLLPIIIAASLLAACENKPRTHEWDWEERFAEAIKDLSRARTEEERFCYLGPAEKEALNVGKNEAALGFAKEQAKLMPKYKDNWNYGNAVQDVNIVFGRIALAEGRVKEAGEFLLKAGDTPGSPQLKSFGPNMMLAKELLERGERDVVVAYFEKCSRFWIMHRGKLEEWTRQVRNGEIPDFGANLVY
;
A
#
# COMPACT_ATOMS: atom_id res chain seq x y z
N MET A 1 -58.61 46.51 -12.38
CA MET A 1 -57.71 46.46 -11.20
C MET A 1 -57.09 45.06 -11.14
N LYS A 2 -55.85 44.91 -11.63
CA LYS A 2 -55.13 43.63 -11.70
C LYS A 2 -54.50 43.34 -10.34
N ARG A 3 -54.83 42.21 -9.71
CA ARG A 3 -54.12 41.67 -8.53
C ARG A 3 -52.95 40.81 -9.02
N LEU A 4 -51.73 41.23 -8.69
CA LEU A 4 -50.51 40.43 -8.85
C LEU A 4 -50.43 39.42 -7.69
N LEU A 5 -50.36 38.13 -8.00
CA LEU A 5 -49.91 37.10 -7.05
C LEU A 5 -48.37 37.04 -7.07
N PRO A 6 -47.70 36.86 -5.92
CA PRO A 6 -46.26 36.67 -5.89
C PRO A 6 -45.91 35.23 -6.31
N ILE A 7 -44.97 35.11 -7.25
CA ILE A 7 -44.34 33.83 -7.61
C ILE A 7 -43.30 33.52 -6.52
N ILE A 8 -43.56 32.49 -5.73
CA ILE A 8 -42.59 31.93 -4.79
C ILE A 8 -41.65 31.04 -5.62
N ILE A 9 -40.41 31.51 -5.82
CA ILE A 9 -39.35 30.69 -6.43
C ILE A 9 -38.80 29.79 -5.32
N ALA A 10 -39.23 28.54 -5.31
CA ALA A 10 -38.60 27.50 -4.51
C ALA A 10 -37.26 27.15 -5.16
N ALA A 11 -36.15 27.58 -4.55
CA ALA A 11 -34.82 27.14 -4.93
C ALA A 11 -34.62 25.70 -4.46
N SER A 12 -34.88 24.73 -5.34
CA SER A 12 -34.48 23.34 -5.14
C SER A 12 -32.96 23.24 -5.25
N LEU A 13 -32.31 23.02 -4.10
CA LEU A 13 -30.94 22.53 -4.02
C LEU A 13 -30.89 21.14 -4.67
N LEU A 14 -30.62 21.11 -5.97
CA LEU A 14 -30.08 19.90 -6.60
C LEU A 14 -28.68 19.72 -6.05
N ALA A 15 -28.53 18.76 -5.13
CA ALA A 15 -27.25 18.17 -4.84
C ALA A 15 -26.72 17.57 -6.15
N ALA A 16 -25.88 18.33 -6.83
CA ALA A 16 -25.09 17.80 -7.91
C ALA A 16 -24.14 16.77 -7.29
N CYS A 17 -24.46 15.49 -7.44
CA CYS A 17 -23.43 14.46 -7.36
C CYS A 17 -22.40 14.81 -8.44
N GLU A 18 -21.29 15.42 -8.01
CA GLU A 18 -20.15 15.65 -8.88
C GLU A 18 -19.66 14.29 -9.37
N ASN A 19 -19.96 13.98 -10.63
CA ASN A 19 -19.29 12.93 -11.37
C ASN A 19 -17.83 13.37 -11.54
N LYS A 20 -16.99 13.12 -10.53
CA LYS A 20 -15.55 13.19 -10.70
C LYS A 20 -15.18 12.16 -11.79
N PRO A 21 -14.48 12.57 -12.86
CA PRO A 21 -13.99 11.61 -13.83
C PRO A 21 -13.06 10.63 -13.12
N ARG A 22 -13.29 9.33 -13.32
CA ARG A 22 -12.35 8.26 -12.91
C ARG A 22 -11.09 8.42 -13.76
N THR A 23 -10.17 9.27 -13.32
CA THR A 23 -8.79 9.19 -13.74
C THR A 23 -8.25 7.84 -13.24
N HIS A 24 -7.26 7.30 -13.93
CA HIS A 24 -6.61 6.02 -13.64
C HIS A 24 -5.75 6.09 -12.35
N GLU A 25 -6.21 6.86 -11.37
CA GLU A 25 -5.59 7.17 -10.10
C GLU A 25 -6.35 6.36 -9.05
N TRP A 26 -5.63 5.58 -8.26
CA TRP A 26 -6.26 4.72 -7.26
C TRP A 26 -6.98 5.59 -6.24
N ASP A 27 -8.27 5.33 -6.02
CA ASP A 27 -9.04 6.05 -5.01
C ASP A 27 -8.60 5.59 -3.62
N TRP A 28 -7.51 6.20 -3.14
CA TRP A 28 -6.89 5.86 -1.87
C TRP A 28 -7.82 6.13 -0.68
N GLU A 29 -8.71 7.12 -0.79
CA GLU A 29 -9.68 7.43 0.26
C GLU A 29 -10.75 6.34 0.35
N GLU A 30 -11.28 5.86 -0.78
CA GLU A 30 -12.21 4.72 -0.80
C GLU A 30 -11.55 3.45 -0.26
N ARG A 31 -10.32 3.14 -0.70
CA ARG A 31 -9.56 1.97 -0.24
C ARG A 31 -9.26 2.03 1.26
N PHE A 32 -8.86 3.20 1.76
CA PHE A 32 -8.66 3.42 3.18
C PHE A 32 -9.96 3.21 3.97
N ALA A 33 -11.08 3.77 3.50
CA ALA A 33 -12.37 3.59 4.14
C ALA A 33 -12.80 2.11 4.20
N GLU A 34 -12.57 1.36 3.13
CA GLU A 34 -12.83 -0.09 3.08
C GLU A 34 -11.92 -0.86 4.05
N ALA A 35 -10.61 -0.58 4.05
CA ALA A 35 -9.65 -1.24 4.94
C ALA A 35 -9.99 -1.02 6.43
N ILE A 36 -10.39 0.19 6.81
CA ILE A 36 -10.82 0.50 8.18
C ILE A 36 -12.15 -0.18 8.52
N LYS A 37 -13.08 -0.24 7.57
CA LYS A 37 -14.35 -0.95 7.75
C LYS A 37 -14.11 -2.43 8.03
N ASP A 38 -13.24 -3.07 7.27
CA ASP A 38 -12.89 -4.48 7.48
C ASP A 38 -12.14 -4.72 8.78
N LEU A 39 -11.17 -3.85 9.12
CA LEU A 39 -10.50 -3.89 10.42
C LEU A 39 -11.48 -3.76 11.59
N SER A 40 -12.51 -2.93 11.47
CA SER A 40 -13.54 -2.74 12.51
C SER A 40 -14.47 -3.95 12.68
N ARG A 41 -14.54 -4.83 11.67
CA ARG A 41 -15.37 -6.03 11.66
C ARG A 41 -14.67 -7.25 12.24
N ALA A 42 -13.35 -7.17 12.46
CA ALA A 42 -12.58 -8.24 13.10
C ALA A 42 -13.20 -8.62 14.45
N ARG A 43 -13.55 -9.89 14.62
CA ARG A 43 -14.12 -10.44 15.86
C ARG A 43 -13.09 -11.21 16.67
N THR A 44 -12.00 -11.59 16.02
CA THR A 44 -10.87 -12.28 16.63
C THR A 44 -9.57 -11.52 16.41
N GLU A 45 -8.57 -11.79 17.24
CA GLU A 45 -7.23 -11.22 17.08
C GLU A 45 -6.55 -11.72 15.79
N GLU A 46 -6.87 -12.94 15.33
CA GLU A 46 -6.36 -13.49 14.07
C GLU A 46 -6.96 -12.77 12.85
N GLU A 47 -8.26 -12.51 12.84
CA GLU A 47 -8.88 -11.67 11.79
C GLU A 47 -8.30 -10.26 11.81
N ARG A 48 -8.11 -9.69 13.00
CA ARG A 48 -7.49 -8.37 13.16
C ARG A 48 -6.07 -8.37 12.61
N PHE A 49 -5.28 -9.40 12.89
CA PHE A 49 -3.94 -9.58 12.33
C PHE A 49 -3.95 -9.55 10.80
N CYS A 50 -4.94 -10.19 10.15
CA CYS A 50 -5.08 -10.14 8.69
C CYS A 50 -5.47 -8.76 8.17
N TYR A 51 -6.40 -8.06 8.83
CA TYR A 51 -6.91 -6.76 8.37
C TYR A 51 -5.99 -5.57 8.67
N LEU A 52 -5.01 -5.72 9.56
CA LEU A 52 -4.04 -4.66 9.85
C LEU A 52 -3.20 -4.28 8.63
N GLY A 53 -2.77 -5.24 7.80
CA GLY A 53 -1.91 -5.01 6.62
C GLY A 53 -2.51 -4.05 5.57
N PRO A 54 -3.76 -4.26 5.13
CA PRO A 54 -4.46 -3.26 4.31
C PRO A 54 -4.63 -1.92 5.04
N ALA A 55 -5.01 -1.93 6.32
CA ALA A 55 -5.26 -0.69 7.07
C ALA A 55 -4.02 0.19 7.20
N GLU A 56 -2.85 -0.39 7.49
CA GLU A 56 -1.59 0.35 7.60
C GLU A 56 -1.10 0.93 6.27
N LYS A 57 -1.19 0.16 5.18
CA LYS A 57 -0.77 0.63 3.85
C LYS A 57 -1.67 1.75 3.35
N GLU A 58 -2.99 1.56 3.43
CA GLU A 58 -3.92 2.56 2.93
C GLU A 58 -3.95 3.81 3.81
N ALA A 59 -3.77 3.67 5.14
CA ALA A 59 -3.58 4.82 6.01
C ALA A 59 -2.38 5.67 5.58
N LEU A 60 -1.27 5.02 5.20
CA LEU A 60 -0.09 5.71 4.72
C LEU A 60 -0.33 6.38 3.37
N ASN A 61 -1.05 5.73 2.44
CA ASN A 61 -1.37 6.28 1.12
C ASN A 61 -2.21 7.56 1.19
N VAL A 62 -3.09 7.70 2.19
CA VAL A 62 -3.87 8.93 2.45
C VAL A 62 -3.18 9.90 3.43
N GLY A 63 -1.90 9.69 3.74
CA GLY A 63 -1.11 10.59 4.58
C GLY A 63 -1.41 10.53 6.09
N LYS A 64 -2.14 9.51 6.56
CA LYS A 64 -2.42 9.27 7.99
C LYS A 64 -1.28 8.52 8.66
N ASN A 65 -0.10 9.14 8.67
CA ASN A 65 1.17 8.52 9.10
C ASN A 65 1.11 7.94 10.52
N GLU A 66 0.49 8.64 11.48
CA GLU A 66 0.38 8.16 12.86
C GLU A 66 -0.49 6.89 12.96
N ALA A 67 -1.60 6.84 12.22
CA ALA A 67 -2.47 5.67 12.17
C ALA A 67 -1.76 4.49 11.51
N ALA A 68 -1.10 4.73 10.37
CA ALA A 68 -0.30 3.72 9.67
C ALA A 68 0.77 3.12 10.58
N LEU A 69 1.51 3.97 11.31
CA LEU A 69 2.52 3.54 12.27
C LEU A 69 1.91 2.74 13.42
N GLY A 70 0.74 3.15 13.91
CA GLY A 70 -0.01 2.44 14.96
C GLY A 70 -0.38 1.03 14.53
N PHE A 71 -0.99 0.88 13.35
CA PHE A 71 -1.41 -0.40 12.79
C PHE A 71 -0.21 -1.32 12.51
N ALA A 72 0.86 -0.81 11.88
CA ALA A 72 2.08 -1.59 11.61
C ALA A 72 2.78 -2.06 12.88
N LYS A 73 2.85 -1.21 13.91
CA LYS A 73 3.39 -1.62 15.22
C LYS A 73 2.52 -2.69 15.89
N GLU A 74 1.22 -2.63 15.71
CA GLU A 74 0.31 -3.64 16.24
C GLU A 74 0.47 -4.97 15.50
N GLN A 75 0.49 -4.96 14.17
CA GLN A 75 0.66 -6.18 13.38
C GLN A 75 2.01 -6.84 13.68
N ALA A 76 3.08 -6.04 13.75
CA ALA A 76 4.42 -6.50 14.12
C ALA A 76 4.46 -7.21 15.49
N LYS A 77 3.68 -6.73 16.48
CA LYS A 77 3.59 -7.39 17.79
C LYS A 77 2.87 -8.73 17.74
N LEU A 78 1.91 -8.88 16.82
CA LEU A 78 1.13 -10.11 16.65
C LEU A 78 1.83 -11.15 15.79
N MET A 79 2.76 -10.74 14.91
CA MET A 79 3.49 -11.62 13.99
C MET A 79 4.09 -12.87 14.66
N PRO A 80 4.78 -12.81 15.82
CA PRO A 80 5.34 -14.02 16.44
C PRO A 80 4.29 -15.08 16.81
N LYS A 81 3.06 -14.64 17.13
CA LYS A 81 1.94 -15.52 17.48
C LYS A 81 1.31 -16.16 16.25
N TYR A 82 1.27 -15.45 15.12
CA TYR A 82 0.62 -15.88 13.88
C TYR A 82 1.61 -16.31 12.78
N LYS A 83 2.78 -16.83 13.16
CA LYS A 83 3.82 -17.27 12.21
C LYS A 83 3.35 -18.32 11.19
N ASP A 84 2.38 -19.15 11.57
CA ASP A 84 1.83 -20.24 10.75
C ASP A 84 0.53 -19.84 10.03
N ASN A 85 0.07 -18.59 10.20
CA ASN A 85 -1.13 -18.07 9.54
C ASN A 85 -0.88 -17.85 8.04
N TRP A 86 -1.90 -18.08 7.22
CA TRP A 86 -1.82 -17.94 5.76
C TRP A 86 -1.39 -16.55 5.28
N ASN A 87 -1.70 -15.51 6.06
CA ASN A 87 -1.41 -14.11 5.78
C ASN A 87 -0.04 -13.66 6.32
N TYR A 88 0.68 -14.51 7.06
CA TYR A 88 1.94 -14.13 7.69
C TYR A 88 2.96 -13.55 6.70
N GLY A 89 3.07 -14.13 5.50
CA GLY A 89 3.94 -13.62 4.46
C GLY A 89 3.56 -12.21 3.98
N ASN A 90 2.27 -11.88 3.93
CA ASN A 90 1.81 -10.52 3.61
C ASN A 90 2.15 -9.57 4.76
N ALA A 91 1.93 -9.97 6.02
CA ALA A 91 2.28 -9.16 7.19
C ALA A 91 3.78 -8.81 7.26
N VAL A 92 4.68 -9.77 6.96
CA VAL A 92 6.12 -9.47 6.85
C VAL A 92 6.39 -8.40 5.78
N GLN A 93 5.67 -8.46 4.66
CA GLN A 93 5.85 -7.51 3.57
C GLN A 93 5.32 -6.12 3.96
N ASP A 94 4.04 -6.04 4.33
CA ASP A 94 3.32 -4.79 4.58
C ASP A 94 3.95 -3.96 5.70
N VAL A 95 4.25 -4.58 6.84
CA VAL A 95 4.86 -3.91 8.01
C VAL A 95 6.18 -3.26 7.65
N ASN A 96 7.03 -3.98 6.91
CA ASN A 96 8.33 -3.48 6.52
C ASN A 96 8.21 -2.40 5.43
N ILE A 97 7.25 -2.51 4.50
CA ILE A 97 6.97 -1.42 3.55
C ILE A 97 6.56 -0.16 4.31
N VAL A 98 5.61 -0.24 5.24
CA VAL A 98 5.13 0.93 6.00
C VAL A 98 6.27 1.55 6.82
N PHE A 99 7.03 0.76 7.58
CA PHE A 99 8.17 1.29 8.35
C PHE A 99 9.23 1.92 7.45
N GLY A 100 9.54 1.30 6.31
CA GLY A 100 10.54 1.83 5.38
C GLY A 100 10.10 3.14 4.74
N ARG A 101 8.83 3.25 4.32
CA ARG A 101 8.28 4.49 3.73
C ARG A 101 8.25 5.64 4.75
N ILE A 102 7.88 5.35 6.01
CA ILE A 102 7.96 6.33 7.10
C ILE A 102 9.41 6.78 7.34
N ALA A 103 10.35 5.83 7.44
CA ALA A 103 11.78 6.15 7.59
C ALA A 103 12.29 7.02 6.44
N LEU A 104 11.88 6.73 5.20
CA LEU A 104 12.27 7.48 4.02
C LEU A 104 11.74 8.93 4.01
N ALA A 105 10.49 9.12 4.45
CA ALA A 105 9.86 10.43 4.61
C ALA A 105 10.59 11.29 5.66
N GLU A 106 11.15 10.66 6.69
CA GLU A 106 11.97 11.29 7.72
C GLU A 106 13.44 11.49 7.31
N GLY A 107 13.80 11.16 6.07
CA GLY A 107 15.17 11.29 5.55
C GLY A 107 16.13 10.16 5.99
N ARG A 108 15.62 9.12 6.66
CA ARG A 108 16.40 7.95 7.09
C ARG A 108 16.53 6.93 5.95
N VAL A 109 17.18 7.35 4.86
CA VAL A 109 17.26 6.61 3.58
C VAL A 109 17.85 5.20 3.75
N LYS A 110 18.98 5.08 4.46
CA LYS A 110 19.63 3.78 4.70
C LYS A 110 18.71 2.80 5.42
N GLU A 111 17.99 3.29 6.44
CA GLU A 111 17.05 2.47 7.22
C GLU A 111 15.84 2.04 6.39
N ALA A 112 15.33 2.92 5.52
CA ALA A 112 14.29 2.58 4.56
C ALA A 112 14.71 1.42 3.63
N GLY A 113 15.97 1.44 3.17
CA GLY A 113 16.55 0.33 2.40
C GLY A 113 16.63 -0.98 3.21
N GLU A 114 17.02 -0.92 4.48
CA GLU A 114 17.04 -2.10 5.37
C GLU A 114 15.63 -2.69 5.55
N PHE A 115 14.62 -1.84 5.69
CA PHE A 115 13.23 -2.28 5.73
C PHE A 115 12.77 -2.91 4.40
N LEU A 116 13.14 -2.34 3.25
CA LEU A 116 12.84 -2.97 1.96
C LEU A 116 13.41 -4.39 1.86
N LEU A 117 14.66 -4.59 2.30
CA LEU A 117 15.29 -5.91 2.29
C LEU A 117 14.58 -6.89 3.23
N LYS A 118 14.13 -6.44 4.42
CA LYS A 118 13.34 -7.25 5.35
C LYS A 118 11.98 -7.64 4.76
N ALA A 119 11.32 -6.74 4.01
CA ALA A 119 10.10 -7.07 3.29
C ALA A 119 10.33 -8.23 2.30
N GLY A 120 11.50 -8.23 1.63
CA GLY A 120 11.91 -9.30 0.71
C GLY A 120 12.28 -10.63 1.38
N ASP A 121 12.48 -10.65 2.70
CA ASP A 121 12.74 -11.86 3.49
C ASP A 121 11.46 -12.57 3.98
N THR A 122 10.30 -12.14 3.47
CA THR A 122 9.04 -12.86 3.63
C THR A 122 9.14 -14.32 3.14
N PRO A 123 8.51 -15.30 3.85
CA PRO A 123 8.36 -16.66 3.35
C PRO A 123 7.37 -16.75 2.16
N GLY A 124 6.72 -15.64 1.81
CA GLY A 124 5.70 -15.56 0.78
C GLY A 124 4.30 -15.95 1.28
N SER A 125 3.31 -15.73 0.43
CA SER A 125 1.89 -16.06 0.64
C SER A 125 1.28 -16.47 -0.71
N PRO A 126 0.07 -17.05 -0.77
CA PRO A 126 -0.62 -17.27 -2.03
C PRO A 126 -0.71 -16.01 -2.91
N GLN A 127 -0.99 -14.84 -2.30
CA GLN A 127 -1.03 -13.55 -2.98
C GLN A 127 0.34 -13.13 -3.51
N LEU A 128 1.39 -13.16 -2.68
CA LEU A 128 2.74 -12.77 -3.10
C LEU A 128 3.32 -13.69 -4.18
N LYS A 129 2.96 -14.98 -4.17
CA LYS A 129 3.36 -15.94 -5.23
C LYS A 129 2.74 -15.61 -6.59
N SER A 130 1.58 -14.99 -6.60
CA SER A 130 0.78 -14.71 -7.80
C SER A 130 0.90 -13.26 -8.26
N PHE A 131 0.32 -12.32 -7.52
CA PHE A 131 0.31 -10.89 -7.86
C PHE A 131 1.68 -10.23 -7.65
N GLY A 132 2.46 -10.76 -6.72
CA GLY A 132 3.76 -10.21 -6.35
C GLY A 132 3.68 -9.25 -5.16
N PRO A 133 4.83 -8.72 -4.72
CA PRO A 133 4.90 -7.82 -3.59
C PRO A 133 4.54 -6.38 -3.98
N ASN A 134 4.28 -5.55 -2.97
CA ASN A 134 4.22 -4.10 -3.13
C ASN A 134 5.61 -3.53 -3.49
N MET A 135 5.64 -2.59 -4.43
CA MET A 135 6.84 -1.94 -4.97
C MET A 135 6.91 -0.45 -4.63
N MET A 136 6.00 0.09 -3.81
CA MET A 136 5.94 1.52 -3.51
C MET A 136 7.22 2.00 -2.81
N LEU A 137 7.69 1.31 -1.78
CA LEU A 137 8.96 1.65 -1.12
C LEU A 137 10.16 1.54 -2.09
N ALA A 138 10.17 0.53 -2.96
CA ALA A 138 11.22 0.39 -3.97
C ALA A 138 11.22 1.58 -4.93
N LYS A 139 10.05 2.01 -5.42
CA LYS A 139 9.88 3.20 -6.27
C LYS A 139 10.41 4.45 -5.56
N GLU A 140 9.97 4.70 -4.33
CA GLU A 140 10.37 5.90 -3.57
C GLU A 140 11.88 5.91 -3.27
N LEU A 141 12.50 4.73 -3.05
CA LEU A 141 13.96 4.61 -2.91
C LEU A 141 14.68 4.90 -4.23
N LEU A 142 14.17 4.43 -5.37
CA LEU A 142 14.73 4.75 -6.69
C LEU A 142 14.67 6.25 -6.99
N GLU A 143 13.61 6.96 -6.56
CA GLU A 143 13.49 8.42 -6.67
C GLU A 143 14.55 9.16 -5.84
N ARG A 144 15.08 8.52 -4.79
CA ARG A 144 16.23 9.00 -4.00
C ARG A 144 17.57 8.54 -4.57
N GLY A 145 17.58 7.78 -5.66
CA GLY A 145 18.79 7.26 -6.31
C GLY A 145 19.30 5.93 -5.75
N GLU A 146 18.60 5.31 -4.81
CA GLU A 146 18.99 4.08 -4.11
C GLU A 146 18.73 2.83 -4.98
N ARG A 147 19.64 2.57 -5.92
CA ARG A 147 19.47 1.50 -6.93
C ARG A 147 19.88 0.12 -6.44
N ASP A 148 21.03 0.03 -5.77
CA ASP A 148 21.62 -1.25 -5.38
C ASP A 148 20.72 -2.03 -4.41
N VAL A 149 20.14 -1.33 -3.43
CA VAL A 149 19.21 -1.94 -2.46
C VAL A 149 17.92 -2.43 -3.12
N VAL A 150 17.45 -1.74 -4.16
CA VAL A 150 16.25 -2.13 -4.91
C VAL A 150 16.53 -3.34 -5.80
N VAL A 151 17.69 -3.41 -6.45
CA VAL A 151 18.12 -4.62 -7.18
C VAL A 151 18.24 -5.81 -6.23
N ALA A 152 18.84 -5.64 -5.05
CA ALA A 152 18.92 -6.68 -4.03
C ALA A 152 17.52 -7.12 -3.54
N TYR A 153 16.57 -6.20 -3.45
CA TYR A 153 15.19 -6.53 -3.15
C TYR A 153 14.54 -7.37 -4.26
N PHE A 154 14.79 -7.08 -5.54
CA PHE A 154 14.28 -7.90 -6.64
C PHE A 154 14.81 -9.34 -6.60
N GLU A 155 16.10 -9.52 -6.26
CA GLU A 155 16.68 -10.85 -6.05
C GLU A 155 15.97 -11.59 -4.92
N LYS A 156 15.67 -10.92 -3.80
CA LYS A 156 14.88 -11.50 -2.71
C LYS A 156 13.46 -11.87 -3.16
N CYS A 157 12.81 -11.01 -3.94
CA CYS A 157 11.47 -11.25 -4.49
C CYS A 157 11.39 -12.49 -5.37
N SER A 158 12.46 -12.79 -6.13
CA SER A 158 12.52 -13.95 -7.03
C SER A 158 12.33 -15.29 -6.29
N ARG A 159 12.62 -15.34 -4.99
CA ARG A 159 12.50 -16.54 -4.16
C ARG A 159 11.04 -16.91 -3.86
N PHE A 160 10.11 -15.96 -3.93
CA PHE A 160 8.70 -16.20 -3.60
C PHE A 160 7.73 -15.83 -4.72
N TRP A 161 8.05 -14.86 -5.58
CA TRP A 161 7.11 -14.41 -6.61
C TRP A 161 7.21 -15.27 -7.87
N ILE A 162 6.45 -16.38 -7.91
CA ILE A 162 6.48 -17.37 -8.98
C ILE A 162 5.95 -16.80 -10.31
N MET A 163 4.90 -15.99 -10.26
CA MET A 163 4.25 -15.44 -11.44
C MET A 163 4.82 -14.07 -11.89
N HIS A 164 6.10 -13.79 -11.62
CA HIS A 164 6.72 -12.54 -12.05
C HIS A 164 6.77 -12.37 -13.58
N ARG A 165 6.71 -13.45 -14.36
CA ARG A 165 6.65 -13.42 -15.84
C ARG A 165 7.75 -12.55 -16.49
N GLY A 166 8.96 -12.59 -15.96
CA GLY A 166 10.09 -11.80 -16.49
C GLY A 166 10.15 -10.35 -15.98
N LYS A 167 9.19 -9.90 -15.15
CA LYS A 167 9.16 -8.52 -14.63
C LYS A 167 10.39 -8.17 -13.81
N LEU A 168 10.86 -9.07 -12.95
CA LEU A 168 12.02 -8.80 -12.07
C LEU A 168 13.30 -8.59 -12.88
N GLU A 169 13.49 -9.37 -13.93
CA GLU A 169 14.62 -9.25 -14.85
C GLU A 169 14.56 -7.92 -15.62
N GLU A 170 13.39 -7.59 -16.14
CA GLU A 170 13.13 -6.35 -16.86
C GLU A 170 13.35 -5.13 -15.96
N TRP A 171 12.75 -5.11 -14.77
CA TRP A 171 12.90 -4.03 -13.80
C TRP A 171 14.35 -3.91 -13.31
N THR A 172 15.06 -5.02 -13.13
CA THR A 172 16.49 -4.99 -12.79
C THR A 172 17.31 -4.30 -13.88
N ARG A 173 17.03 -4.58 -15.16
CA ARG A 173 17.71 -3.93 -16.29
C ARG A 173 17.43 -2.43 -16.34
N GLN A 174 16.17 -2.04 -16.19
CA GLN A 174 15.77 -0.62 -16.17
C GLN A 174 16.47 0.13 -15.03
N VAL A 175 16.45 -0.42 -13.80
CA VAL A 175 17.12 0.20 -12.64
C VAL A 175 18.62 0.36 -12.86
N ARG A 176 19.30 -0.66 -13.40
CA ARG A 176 20.74 -0.59 -13.73
C ARG A 176 21.07 0.45 -14.81
N ASN A 177 20.12 0.75 -15.69
CA ASN A 177 20.25 1.80 -16.71
C ASN A 177 19.93 3.21 -16.18
N GLY A 178 19.60 3.34 -14.89
CA GLY A 178 19.25 4.63 -14.30
C GLY A 178 17.76 4.94 -14.30
N GLU A 179 16.92 4.06 -14.84
CA GLU A 179 15.48 4.26 -15.01
C GLU A 179 14.69 3.84 -13.75
N ILE A 180 13.47 4.36 -13.61
CA ILE A 180 12.51 3.91 -12.60
C ILE A 180 11.45 3.09 -13.33
N PRO A 181 11.30 1.79 -13.00
CA PRO A 181 10.29 0.97 -13.65
C PRO A 181 8.87 1.46 -13.44
N ASP A 182 8.03 1.25 -14.46
CA ASP A 182 6.59 1.26 -14.26
C ASP A 182 6.18 -0.05 -13.54
N PHE A 183 5.95 0.08 -12.24
CA PHE A 183 5.52 -1.02 -11.40
C PHE A 183 4.02 -1.33 -11.53
N GLY A 184 3.23 -0.45 -12.16
CA GLY A 184 1.79 -0.61 -12.34
C GLY A 184 1.06 -1.00 -11.05
N ALA A 185 0.25 -2.05 -11.12
CA ALA A 185 -0.56 -2.52 -9.98
C ALA A 185 0.27 -2.97 -8.76
N ASN A 186 1.57 -3.25 -8.91
CA ASN A 186 2.44 -3.58 -7.78
C ASN A 186 2.69 -2.38 -6.86
N LEU A 187 2.25 -1.15 -7.17
CA LEU A 187 2.26 -0.07 -6.18
C LEU A 187 0.99 -0.07 -5.29
N VAL A 188 -0.02 -0.89 -5.60
CA VAL A 188 -1.27 -1.01 -4.82
C VAL A 188 -1.30 -2.22 -3.91
N TYR A 189 -0.82 -3.37 -4.42
CA TYR A 189 -0.99 -4.66 -3.77
C TYR A 189 -0.48 -4.74 -2.34
#